data_AF-A0A8X6RTS4-F1
#
_entry.id   AF-A0A8X6RTS4-F1
#
_cell.length_a   1.000
_cell.length_b   1.000
_cell.length_c   1.000
_cell.angle_alpha   90.00
_cell.angle_beta   90.00
_cell.angle_gamma   90.00
#
_symmetry.space_group_name_H-M   'P 1'
#
loop_
_entity.id
_entity.type
_entity.pdbx_description
1 polymer ?
#
loop_
_entity_poly.entity_id
_entity_poly.type
_entity_poly.pdbx_seq_one_letter_code
_entity_poly.pdbx_strand_id
1 'polypeptide(L)'
;MPGNPTVDNLDHAVQNFSNIVSDAINTSTSTRISKTSHLRLPINIRELIKTKNRFRKLWNNTRYPLYKREVNALVRQIRNEINEHKNRTWKNLLSSLNVEDNSLYNLHKRITKKYTVIPPLHGPSGLAFSDFKKAEAFRDTLEVTFQENAELYSDDKN
;
A
#
# COMPACT_ATOMS: atom_id res chain seq x y z
N MET A 1 37.46 -46.45 28.14
CA MET A 1 36.05 -46.58 27.70
C MET A 1 35.44 -45.18 27.75
N PRO A 2 35.16 -44.51 26.63
CA PRO A 2 34.50 -43.20 26.67
C PRO A 2 33.06 -43.40 27.15
N GLY A 3 32.62 -42.55 28.09
CA GLY A 3 31.34 -42.65 28.79
C GLY A 3 30.15 -42.57 27.82
N ASN A 4 29.16 -43.43 28.08
CA ASN A 4 27.88 -43.46 27.38
C ASN A 4 27.20 -42.07 27.52
N PRO A 5 26.74 -41.42 26.42
CA PRO A 5 26.03 -40.15 26.53
C PRO A 5 24.82 -40.32 27.43
N THR A 6 24.77 -39.54 28.51
CA THR A 6 23.65 -39.46 29.43
C THR A 6 22.39 -39.05 28.68
N VAL A 7 21.23 -39.60 29.07
CA VAL A 7 19.93 -39.34 28.43
C VAL A 7 19.66 -37.84 28.28
N ASP A 8 20.04 -37.05 29.30
CA ASP A 8 19.93 -35.59 29.30
C ASP A 8 20.70 -34.90 28.15
N ASN A 9 21.85 -35.45 27.75
CA ASN A 9 22.64 -34.91 26.64
C ASN A 9 21.97 -35.16 25.29
N LEU A 10 21.27 -36.29 25.16
CA LEU A 10 20.50 -36.61 23.96
C LEU A 10 19.27 -35.71 23.86
N ASP A 11 18.56 -35.51 24.97
CA ASP A 11 17.40 -34.62 25.00
C ASP A 11 17.79 -33.17 24.71
N HIS A 12 18.91 -32.69 25.27
CA HIS A 12 19.44 -31.37 24.97
C HIS A 12 19.85 -31.22 23.49
N ALA A 13 20.43 -32.26 22.89
CA ALA A 13 20.80 -32.25 21.47
C ALA A 13 19.56 -32.19 20.56
N VAL A 14 18.51 -32.95 20.88
CA VAL A 14 17.24 -32.94 20.14
C VAL A 14 16.54 -31.59 20.26
N GLN A 15 16.54 -31.00 21.44
CA GLN A 15 15.94 -29.69 21.67
C GLN A 15 16.71 -28.60 20.90
N ASN A 16 18.04 -28.64 20.94
CA ASN A 16 18.88 -27.67 20.23
C ASN A 16 18.68 -27.78 18.71
N PHE A 17 18.63 -28.99 18.17
CA PHE A 17 18.32 -29.20 16.75
C PHE A 17 16.94 -28.65 16.35
N SER A 18 15.91 -28.92 17.16
CA SER A 18 14.56 -28.41 16.91
C SER A 18 14.48 -26.89 16.94
N ASN A 19 15.24 -26.26 17.83
CA ASN A 19 15.33 -24.81 17.93
C ASN A 19 16.02 -24.22 16.69
N ILE A 20 17.15 -24.79 16.26
CA ILE A 20 17.88 -24.36 15.07
C ILE A 20 17.01 -24.47 13.81
N VAL A 21 16.27 -25.57 13.66
CA VAL A 21 15.36 -25.76 12.52
C VAL A 21 14.22 -24.75 12.57
N SER A 22 13.64 -24.51 13.74
CA SER A 22 12.56 -23.52 13.91
C SER A 22 13.05 -22.10 13.61
N ASP A 23 14.23 -21.73 14.09
CA ASP A 23 14.86 -20.44 13.83
C ASP A 23 15.22 -20.26 12.36
N ALA A 24 15.76 -21.31 11.71
CA ALA A 24 16.03 -21.30 10.27
C ALA A 24 14.74 -21.12 9.45
N ILE A 25 13.64 -21.79 9.83
CA ILE A 25 12.33 -21.61 9.19
C ILE A 25 11.82 -20.18 9.40
N ASN A 26 11.91 -19.64 10.61
CA ASN A 26 11.42 -18.30 10.93
C ASN A 26 12.22 -17.20 10.22
N THR A 27 13.55 -17.34 10.15
CA THR A 27 14.44 -16.39 9.47
C THR A 27 14.33 -16.45 7.95
N SER A 28 14.10 -17.63 7.38
CA SER A 28 13.92 -17.80 5.93
C SER A 28 12.49 -17.51 5.45
N THR A 29 11.50 -17.55 6.33
CA THR A 29 10.09 -17.30 5.98
C THR A 29 9.77 -15.81 6.02
N SER A 30 9.79 -15.16 4.87
CA SER A 30 9.21 -13.81 4.73
C SER A 30 7.68 -13.89 4.74
N THR A 31 7.06 -13.54 5.86
CA THR A 31 5.59 -13.39 5.92
C THR A 31 5.15 -12.12 5.20
N ARG A 32 4.87 -12.23 3.90
CA ARG A 32 4.19 -11.15 3.18
C ARG A 32 2.75 -11.05 3.69
N ILE A 33 2.52 -10.14 4.62
CA ILE A 33 1.17 -9.68 4.94
C ILE A 33 0.63 -9.01 3.67
N SER A 34 -0.16 -9.75 2.90
CA SER A 34 -0.88 -9.22 1.76
C SER A 34 -1.85 -8.16 2.27
N LYS A 35 -1.48 -6.87 2.18
CA LYS A 35 -2.31 -5.70 2.50
C LYS A 35 -3.51 -5.54 1.54
N THR A 36 -4.03 -6.61 0.98
CA THR A 36 -5.11 -6.60 -0.02
C THR A 36 -6.49 -6.64 0.61
N SER A 37 -6.64 -6.65 1.95
CA SER A 37 -7.95 -6.77 2.61
C SER A 37 -8.90 -5.64 2.21
N HIS A 38 -8.38 -4.41 2.07
CA HIS A 38 -9.16 -3.21 1.78
C HIS A 38 -9.75 -3.16 0.36
N LEU A 39 -9.39 -4.09 -0.52
CA LEU A 39 -9.85 -4.13 -1.92
C LEU A 39 -10.55 -5.46 -2.28
N ARG A 40 -10.88 -6.29 -1.29
CA ARG A 40 -11.54 -7.56 -1.56
C ARG A 40 -12.99 -7.31 -1.94
N LEU A 41 -13.31 -7.64 -3.19
CA LEU A 41 -14.69 -7.70 -3.67
C LEU A 41 -15.55 -8.57 -2.72
N PRO A 42 -16.84 -8.25 -2.59
CA PRO A 42 -17.81 -9.09 -1.89
C PRO A 42 -17.71 -10.56 -2.28
N ILE A 43 -17.98 -11.45 -1.32
CA ILE A 43 -17.82 -12.89 -1.48
C ILE A 43 -18.64 -13.44 -2.66
N ASN A 44 -19.87 -12.95 -2.86
CA ASN A 44 -20.73 -13.33 -3.97
C ASN A 44 -20.06 -13.07 -5.33
N ILE A 45 -19.45 -11.89 -5.51
CA ILE A 45 -18.76 -11.52 -6.76
C ILE A 45 -17.51 -12.39 -6.97
N ARG A 46 -16.80 -12.71 -5.89
CA ARG A 46 -15.63 -13.61 -5.95
C ARG A 46 -16.02 -15.02 -6.37
N GLU A 47 -17.14 -15.55 -5.88
CA GLU A 47 -17.64 -16.86 -6.31
C GLU A 47 -18.05 -16.86 -7.78
N LEU A 48 -18.69 -15.78 -8.27
CA LEU A 48 -18.97 -15.63 -9.71
C LEU A 48 -17.68 -15.62 -10.55
N ILE A 49 -16.64 -14.93 -10.10
CA ILE A 49 -15.33 -14.91 -10.79
C ILE A 49 -14.71 -16.30 -10.83
N LYS A 50 -14.76 -17.06 -9.73
CA LYS A 50 -14.26 -18.45 -9.67
C LYS A 50 -15.00 -19.33 -10.68
N THR A 51 -16.33 -19.28 -10.68
CA THR A 51 -17.18 -20.04 -11.61
C THR A 51 -16.89 -19.68 -13.06
N LYS A 52 -16.77 -18.39 -13.37
CA LYS A 52 -16.39 -17.92 -14.72
C LYS A 52 -15.02 -18.43 -15.13
N ASN A 53 -14.04 -18.44 -14.22
CA ASN A 53 -12.70 -18.96 -14.51
C ASN A 53 -12.73 -20.48 -14.76
N ARG A 54 -13.57 -21.23 -14.03
CA ARG A 54 -13.81 -22.66 -14.28
C ARG A 54 -14.36 -22.90 -15.69
N PHE A 55 -15.42 -22.19 -16.08
CA PHE A 55 -15.96 -22.30 -17.45
C PHE A 55 -14.98 -21.88 -18.52
N ARG A 56 -14.15 -20.85 -18.26
CA ARG A 56 -13.11 -20.45 -19.21
C ARG A 56 -12.04 -21.52 -19.37
N LYS A 57 -11.65 -22.21 -18.30
CA LYS A 57 -10.73 -23.36 -18.38
C LYS A 57 -11.35 -24.50 -19.19
N LEU A 58 -12.62 -24.82 -18.96
CA LEU A 58 -13.35 -25.82 -19.75
C LEU A 58 -13.43 -25.45 -21.23
N TRP A 59 -13.75 -24.18 -21.54
CA TRP A 59 -13.79 -23.70 -22.92
C TRP A 59 -12.42 -23.76 -23.59
N ASN A 60 -11.35 -23.36 -22.90
CA ASN A 60 -10.00 -23.42 -23.47
C ASN A 60 -9.59 -24.86 -23.84
N ASN A 61 -9.96 -25.83 -23.00
CA ASN A 61 -9.63 -27.24 -23.19
C ASN A 61 -10.50 -27.92 -24.26
N THR A 62 -11.80 -27.66 -24.26
CA THR A 62 -12.77 -28.40 -25.10
C THR A 62 -13.20 -27.65 -26.35
N ARG A 63 -12.98 -26.33 -26.40
CA ARG A 63 -13.53 -25.38 -27.39
C ARG A 63 -15.05 -25.42 -27.57
N TYR A 64 -15.77 -26.02 -26.63
CA TYR A 64 -17.22 -26.19 -26.74
C TYR A 64 -17.97 -24.84 -26.63
N PRO A 65 -18.84 -24.47 -27.59
CA PRO A 65 -19.48 -23.15 -27.63
C PRO A 65 -20.37 -22.82 -26.42
N LEU A 66 -21.01 -23.83 -25.81
CA LEU A 66 -21.83 -23.62 -24.62
C LEU A 66 -21.02 -23.00 -23.47
N TYR A 67 -19.80 -23.48 -23.22
CA TYR A 67 -18.94 -22.91 -22.19
C TYR A 67 -18.54 -21.46 -22.48
N LYS A 68 -18.35 -21.09 -23.75
CA LYS A 68 -18.10 -19.69 -24.14
C LYS A 68 -19.31 -18.80 -23.84
N ARG A 69 -20.53 -19.31 -24.10
CA ARG A 69 -21.77 -18.61 -23.77
C ARG A 69 -21.90 -18.38 -22.27
N GLU A 70 -21.62 -19.39 -21.45
CA GLU A 70 -21.64 -19.28 -19.98
C GLU A 70 -20.58 -18.29 -19.47
N VAL A 71 -19.36 -18.31 -20.03
CA VAL A 71 -18.33 -17.30 -19.70
C VAL A 71 -18.85 -15.88 -19.98
N ASN A 72 -19.46 -15.65 -21.15
CA ASN A 72 -19.97 -14.33 -21.52
C ASN A 72 -21.15 -13.89 -20.64
N ALA A 73 -22.04 -14.81 -20.26
CA ALA A 73 -23.13 -14.57 -19.33
C ALA A 73 -22.58 -14.15 -17.95
N LEU A 74 -21.64 -14.92 -17.40
CA LEU A 74 -21.00 -14.61 -16.12
C LEU A 74 -20.20 -13.30 -16.15
N VAL A 75 -19.53 -12.97 -17.26
CA VAL A 75 -18.85 -11.68 -17.42
C VAL A 75 -19.83 -10.51 -17.31
N ARG A 76 -21.01 -10.62 -17.94
CA ARG A 76 -22.05 -9.60 -17.84
C ARG A 76 -22.58 -9.50 -16.40
N GLN A 77 -22.88 -10.63 -15.78
CA GLN A 77 -23.35 -10.67 -14.39
C GLN A 77 -22.33 -10.05 -13.44
N ILE A 78 -21.05 -10.43 -13.53
CA ILE A 78 -19.99 -9.87 -12.68
C ILE A 78 -19.88 -8.35 -12.86
N ARG A 79 -19.97 -7.83 -14.10
CA ARG A 79 -19.97 -6.38 -14.34
C ARG A 79 -21.14 -5.69 -13.66
N ASN A 80 -22.34 -6.25 -13.77
CA ASN A 80 -23.54 -5.69 -13.15
C ASN A 80 -23.42 -5.69 -11.63
N GLU A 81 -23.02 -6.81 -11.02
CA GLU A 81 -22.83 -6.94 -9.58
C GLU A 81 -21.76 -5.98 -9.03
N ILE A 82 -20.65 -5.80 -9.76
CA ILE A 82 -19.61 -4.82 -9.38
C ILE A 82 -20.17 -3.40 -9.43
N ASN A 83 -20.91 -3.06 -10.49
CA ASN A 83 -21.49 -1.73 -10.63
C ASN A 83 -22.55 -1.47 -9.55
N GLU A 84 -23.40 -2.45 -9.27
CA GLU A 84 -24.41 -2.34 -8.23
C GLU A 84 -23.77 -2.19 -6.84
N HIS A 85 -22.75 -3.00 -6.53
CA HIS A 85 -22.00 -2.90 -5.30
C HIS A 85 -21.35 -1.51 -5.15
N LYS A 86 -20.68 -1.00 -6.20
CA LYS A 86 -20.10 0.34 -6.19
C LYS A 86 -21.17 1.41 -5.97
N ASN A 87 -22.29 1.32 -6.69
CA ASN A 87 -23.40 2.28 -6.56
C ASN A 87 -23.97 2.27 -5.15
N ARG A 88 -24.15 1.10 -4.53
CA ARG A 88 -24.62 0.95 -3.16
C ARG A 88 -23.64 1.58 -2.16
N THR A 89 -22.35 1.28 -2.30
CA THR A 89 -21.29 1.87 -1.47
C THR A 89 -21.26 3.39 -1.61
N TRP A 90 -21.39 3.92 -2.83
CA TRP A 90 -21.47 5.37 -3.06
C TRP A 90 -22.72 5.99 -2.46
N LYS A 91 -23.89 5.37 -2.62
CA LYS A 91 -25.15 5.84 -2.00
C LYS A 91 -25.04 5.90 -0.48
N ASN A 92 -24.52 4.83 0.14
CA ASN A 92 -24.32 4.76 1.58
C ASN A 92 -23.34 5.84 2.07
N LEU A 93 -22.23 6.04 1.33
CA LEU A 93 -21.27 7.09 1.63
C LEU A 93 -21.91 8.47 1.53
N LEU A 94 -22.70 8.74 0.48
CA LEU A 94 -23.38 10.03 0.31
C LEU A 94 -24.43 10.28 1.41
N SER A 95 -25.17 9.24 1.82
CA SER A 95 -26.14 9.35 2.91
C SER A 95 -25.51 9.56 4.29
N SER A 96 -24.24 9.17 4.47
CA SER A 96 -23.53 9.36 5.74
C SER A 96 -22.81 10.70 5.84
N LEU A 97 -22.89 11.58 4.83
CA LEU A 97 -22.21 12.87 4.87
C LEU A 97 -22.98 13.87 5.73
N ASN A 98 -22.22 14.66 6.47
CA ASN A 98 -22.71 15.75 7.29
C ASN A 98 -21.82 17.00 7.06
N VAL A 99 -22.41 18.16 7.28
CA VAL A 99 -21.73 19.46 7.21
C VAL A 99 -21.01 19.74 8.53
N GLU A 100 -21.64 19.41 9.65
CA GLU A 100 -21.13 19.71 11.01
C GLU A 100 -19.83 18.96 11.35
N ASP A 101 -19.64 17.76 10.80
CA ASP A 101 -18.45 16.92 11.03
C ASP A 101 -17.36 17.12 9.95
N ASN A 102 -17.54 18.09 9.05
CA ASN A 102 -16.64 18.40 7.95
C ASN A 102 -16.46 17.24 6.93
N SER A 103 -17.24 16.15 7.02
CA SER A 103 -17.11 14.97 6.16
C SER A 103 -17.42 15.29 4.69
N LEU A 104 -18.41 16.16 4.45
CA LEU A 104 -18.75 16.64 3.11
C LEU A 104 -17.56 17.38 2.45
N TYR A 105 -16.95 18.32 3.17
CA TYR A 105 -15.79 19.06 2.68
C TYR A 105 -14.59 18.12 2.44
N ASN A 106 -14.33 17.20 3.35
CA ASN A 106 -13.25 16.22 3.20
C ASN A 106 -13.45 15.33 1.98
N LEU A 107 -14.68 14.87 1.72
CA LEU A 107 -15.01 14.11 0.52
C LEU A 107 -14.81 14.97 -0.74
N HIS A 108 -15.34 16.19 -0.76
CA HIS A 108 -15.20 17.12 -1.87
C HIS A 108 -13.72 17.38 -2.19
N LYS A 109 -12.92 17.69 -1.17
CA LYS A 109 -11.48 17.89 -1.28
C LYS A 109 -10.81 16.64 -1.83
N ARG A 110 -11.17 15.45 -1.37
CA ARG A 110 -10.59 14.20 -1.88
C ARG A 110 -10.91 13.93 -3.35
N ILE A 111 -12.12 14.25 -3.80
CA ILE A 111 -12.55 14.05 -5.20
C ILE A 111 -11.93 15.09 -6.13
N THR A 112 -11.81 16.34 -5.68
CA THR A 112 -11.35 17.47 -6.52
C THR A 112 -9.85 17.70 -6.47
N LYS A 113 -9.15 17.20 -5.44
CA LYS A 113 -7.70 17.37 -5.30
C LYS A 113 -6.99 16.72 -6.48
N LYS A 114 -6.46 17.58 -7.37
CA LYS A 114 -5.53 17.17 -8.42
C LYS A 114 -4.16 16.98 -7.78
N TYR A 115 -3.53 15.84 -8.07
CA TYR A 115 -2.14 15.65 -7.72
C TYR A 115 -1.27 16.46 -8.68
N THR A 116 -0.57 17.46 -8.17
CA THR A 116 0.46 18.19 -8.90
C THR A 116 1.81 17.67 -8.45
N VAL A 117 2.69 17.35 -9.41
CA VAL A 117 4.09 17.07 -9.08
C VAL A 117 4.67 18.34 -8.48
N ILE A 118 5.22 18.24 -7.26
CA ILE A 118 5.92 19.37 -6.64
C ILE A 118 7.15 19.64 -7.52
N PRO A 119 7.28 20.84 -8.11
CA PRO A 119 8.39 21.13 -8.99
C PRO A 119 9.73 21.03 -8.24
N PRO A 120 10.84 20.87 -8.96
CA PRO A 120 12.16 20.99 -8.36
C PRO A 120 12.32 22.38 -7.73
N LEU A 121 12.97 22.43 -6.57
CA LEU A 121 13.25 23.69 -5.88
C LEU A 121 14.63 24.19 -6.28
N HIS A 122 14.82 25.50 -6.33
CA HIS A 122 16.15 26.08 -6.47
C HIS A 122 16.75 26.25 -5.08
N GLY A 123 17.80 25.48 -4.79
CA GLY A 123 18.60 25.63 -3.58
C GLY A 123 19.98 26.22 -3.89
N PRO A 124 20.79 26.48 -2.84
CA PRO A 124 22.16 26.96 -2.98
C PRO A 124 23.06 25.99 -3.75
N SER A 125 22.79 24.69 -3.64
CA SER A 125 23.48 23.61 -4.34
C SER A 125 22.91 23.28 -5.73
N GLY A 126 21.94 24.08 -6.22
CA GLY A 126 21.26 23.91 -7.51
C GLY A 126 19.84 23.35 -7.40
N LEU A 127 19.36 22.69 -8.47
CA LEU A 127 18.00 22.15 -8.54
C LEU A 127 17.83 20.90 -7.65
N ALA A 128 16.89 20.97 -6.71
CA ALA A 128 16.54 19.91 -5.79
C ALA A 128 15.31 19.13 -6.28
N PHE A 129 15.54 17.90 -6.74
CA PHE A 129 14.50 17.03 -7.30
C PHE A 129 13.88 16.07 -6.28
N SER A 130 14.68 15.51 -5.35
CA SER A 130 14.20 14.59 -4.32
C SER A 130 13.68 15.33 -3.10
N ASP A 131 12.77 14.71 -2.36
CA ASP A 131 12.20 15.30 -1.13
C ASP A 131 13.28 15.63 -0.10
N PHE A 132 14.31 14.78 0.01
CA PHE A 132 15.47 15.03 0.86
C PHE A 132 16.24 16.29 0.43
N LYS A 133 16.62 16.40 -0.85
CA LYS A 133 17.34 17.58 -1.34
C LYS A 133 16.50 18.84 -1.25
N LYS A 134 15.18 18.73 -1.41
CA LYS A 134 14.25 19.86 -1.22
C LYS A 134 14.25 20.31 0.23
N ALA A 135 14.27 19.38 1.19
CA ALA A 135 14.36 19.71 2.62
C ALA A 135 15.70 20.38 2.96
N GLU A 136 16.82 19.91 2.41
CA GLU A 136 18.12 20.59 2.56
C GLU A 136 18.12 21.99 1.96
N ALA A 137 17.61 22.15 0.74
CA ALA A 137 17.50 23.47 0.11
C ALA A 137 16.67 24.46 0.96
N PHE A 138 15.59 23.98 1.60
CA PHE A 138 14.82 24.78 2.55
C PHE A 138 15.63 25.14 3.79
N ARG A 139 16.32 24.17 4.41
CA ARG A 139 17.17 24.41 5.59
C ARG A 139 18.18 25.52 5.30
N ASP A 140 18.95 25.38 4.22
CA ASP A 140 20.03 26.30 3.90
C ASP A 140 19.50 27.70 3.58
N THR A 141 18.35 27.78 2.89
CA THR A 141 17.71 29.08 2.58
C THR A 141 17.21 29.75 3.86
N LEU A 142 16.55 29.00 4.74
CA LEU A 142 16.02 29.52 6.00
C LEU A 142 17.15 30.02 6.90
N GLU A 143 18.24 29.25 7.01
CA GLU A 143 19.42 29.62 7.79
C GLU A 143 19.98 30.99 7.38
N VAL A 144 20.10 31.25 6.07
CA VAL A 144 20.55 32.56 5.57
C VAL A 144 19.53 33.66 5.84
N THR A 145 18.24 33.41 5.61
CA THR A 145 17.19 34.44 5.79
C THR A 145 17.01 34.91 7.23
N PHE A 146 17.36 34.07 8.21
CA PHE A 146 17.21 34.38 9.64
C PHE A 146 18.54 34.78 10.31
N GLN A 147 19.57 35.15 9.54
CA GLN A 147 20.77 35.78 10.09
C GLN A 147 20.50 37.23 10.46
N GLU A 148 21.11 37.70 11.56
CA GLU A 148 21.00 39.11 11.98
C GLU A 148 21.64 40.01 10.91
N ASN A 149 20.93 41.05 10.50
CA ASN A 149 21.50 42.09 9.64
C ASN A 149 22.61 42.80 10.42
N ALA A 150 23.85 42.64 10.00
CA ALA A 150 24.95 43.45 10.51
C ALA A 150 24.77 44.88 9.98
N GLU A 151 24.02 45.71 10.72
CA GLU A 151 24.00 47.16 10.49
C GLU A 151 25.42 47.69 10.74
N LEU A 152 26.18 47.92 9.67
CA LEU A 152 27.39 48.72 9.74
C LEU A 152 26.97 50.16 10.02
N TYR A 153 26.90 50.50 11.30
CA TYR A 153 27.03 51.90 11.73
C TYR A 153 28.46 52.32 11.38
N SER A 154 28.66 52.80 10.16
CA SER A 154 29.81 53.64 9.85
C SER A 154 29.63 54.94 10.63
N ASP A 155 30.29 55.03 11.78
CA ASP A 155 30.59 56.29 12.43
C ASP A 155 31.53 57.09 11.49
N ASP A 156 30.93 57.76 10.51
CA ASP A 156 31.57 58.93 9.90
C ASP A 156 31.55 60.05 10.95
N LYS A 157 32.61 60.09 11.77
CA LYS A 157 32.98 61.26 12.55
C LYS A 157 34.38 61.73 12.19
N ASN A 158 34.35 62.84 11.43
CA ASN A 158 35.34 63.92 11.26
C ASN A 158 36.75 63.58 10.77
#